data_AF-A0A537Y794-F1
#
_entry.id   AF-A0A537Y794-F1
#
_cell.length_a   1.000
_cell.length_b   1.000
_cell.length_c   1.000
_cell.angle_alpha   90.00
_cell.angle_beta   90.00
_cell.angle_gamma   90.00
#
_symmetry.space_group_name_H-M   'P 1'
#
loop_
_entity.id
_entity.type
_entity.pdbx_description
1 polymer ?
#
loop_
_entity_poly.entity_id
_entity_poly.type
_entity_poly.pdbx_seq_one_letter_code
_entity_poly.pdbx_strand_id
1 'polypeptide(L)'
;MVPSSQLRVYEPLESFPERERARWAAYIESDVALPTAWPYRQTSFHSPGSGNGAVGLMYPVAGEHAYVRRVNGNWFVCPWSIQVSVLTGILAFRTTVPGIGDVLVPEDEADRASSELERLRRQNPGLRDNVATAAWHVPFRWLAAFDDAERILTAERGIPRVGPAGRAGQRGAVRVRYETELALAVTRLQRARDILEQGGMDESIVAPVAELAAWMS
;
A
#
# COMPACT_ATOMS: atom_id res chain seq x y z
N MET A 1 13.45 -3.38 8.04
CA MET A 1 12.16 -2.90 7.50
C MET A 1 12.07 -1.40 7.76
N VAL A 2 11.89 -0.62 6.71
CA VAL A 2 11.66 0.84 6.78
C VAL A 2 10.25 1.06 7.36
N PRO A 3 10.04 2.01 8.30
CA PRO A 3 8.70 2.41 8.70
C PRO A 3 7.86 2.82 7.49
N SER A 4 6.68 2.24 7.34
CA SER A 4 5.77 2.53 6.23
C SER A 4 4.35 2.67 6.73
N SER A 5 3.60 3.57 6.10
CA SER A 5 2.15 3.64 6.23
C SER A 5 1.50 2.98 5.02
N GLN A 6 0.29 2.45 5.22
CA GLN A 6 -0.48 1.83 4.16
C GLN A 6 -1.94 2.27 4.25
N LEU A 7 -2.50 2.56 3.10
CA LEU A 7 -3.94 2.75 2.90
C LEU A 7 -4.45 1.58 2.08
N ARG A 8 -5.46 0.90 2.59
CA ARG A 8 -5.93 -0.38 2.07
C ARG A 8 -7.42 -0.30 1.78
N VAL A 9 -7.81 -0.68 0.57
CA VAL A 9 -9.21 -0.85 0.18
C VAL A 9 -9.57 -2.32 0.31
N TYR A 10 -10.62 -2.61 1.07
CA TYR A 10 -11.14 -3.96 1.21
C TYR A 10 -12.50 -4.05 0.52
N GLU A 11 -12.68 -5.12 -0.23
CA GLU A 11 -13.95 -5.44 -0.88
C GLU A 11 -14.60 -6.64 -0.19
N PRO A 12 -15.94 -6.67 -0.06
CA PRO A 12 -16.64 -7.85 0.42
C PRO A 12 -16.31 -9.06 -0.46
N LEU A 13 -16.12 -10.24 0.12
CA LEU A 13 -15.87 -11.46 -0.65
C LEU A 13 -16.95 -11.71 -1.73
N GLU A 14 -18.19 -11.29 -1.47
CA GLU A 14 -19.32 -11.42 -2.38
C GLU A 14 -19.33 -10.44 -3.56
N SER A 15 -18.53 -9.37 -3.55
CA SER A 15 -18.45 -8.45 -4.69
C SER A 15 -17.53 -8.97 -5.80
N PHE A 16 -16.68 -9.96 -5.51
CA PHE A 16 -15.76 -10.53 -6.49
C PHE A 16 -16.48 -11.42 -7.50
N PRO A 17 -16.02 -11.46 -8.77
CA PRO A 17 -16.50 -12.42 -9.76
C PRO A 17 -16.36 -13.86 -9.26
N GLU A 18 -17.26 -14.76 -9.68
CA GLU A 18 -17.38 -16.13 -9.13
C GLU A 18 -16.04 -16.90 -9.05
N ARG A 19 -15.26 -16.87 -10.13
CA ARG A 19 -13.95 -17.54 -10.17
C ARG A 19 -12.96 -16.95 -9.17
N GLU A 20 -12.98 -15.64 -8.99
CA GLU A 20 -12.11 -14.95 -8.04
C GLU A 20 -12.58 -15.15 -6.60
N ARG A 21 -13.88 -15.07 -6.35
CA ARG A 21 -14.50 -15.40 -5.06
C ARG A 21 -14.13 -16.82 -4.61
N ALA A 22 -14.21 -17.82 -5.48
CA ALA A 22 -13.85 -19.20 -5.16
C ALA A 22 -12.36 -19.34 -4.79
N ARG A 23 -11.46 -18.63 -5.50
CA ARG A 23 -10.04 -18.59 -5.17
C ARG A 23 -9.79 -17.95 -3.81
N TRP A 24 -10.41 -16.82 -3.52
CA TRP A 24 -10.26 -16.14 -2.24
C TRP A 24 -10.88 -16.93 -1.09
N ALA A 25 -12.00 -17.60 -1.29
CA ALA A 25 -12.59 -18.50 -0.30
C ALA A 25 -11.62 -19.64 0.05
N ALA A 26 -11.05 -20.31 -0.96
CA ALA A 26 -10.04 -21.35 -0.74
C ALA A 26 -8.77 -20.82 -0.06
N TYR A 27 -8.34 -19.60 -0.41
CA TYR A 27 -7.22 -18.92 0.25
C TYR A 27 -7.50 -18.67 1.73
N ILE A 28 -8.70 -18.19 2.08
CA ILE A 28 -9.13 -17.97 3.47
C ILE A 28 -9.18 -19.29 4.25
N GLU A 29 -9.72 -20.35 3.65
CA GLU A 29 -9.82 -21.68 4.26
C GLU A 29 -8.46 -22.36 4.47
N SER A 30 -7.47 -22.05 3.63
CA SER A 30 -6.14 -22.66 3.71
C SER A 30 -5.35 -22.30 4.97
N ASP A 31 -5.77 -21.25 5.71
CA ASP A 31 -5.24 -20.78 7.01
C ASP A 31 -3.71 -20.79 7.19
N VAL A 32 -2.96 -20.58 6.10
CA VAL A 32 -1.51 -20.33 6.16
C VAL A 32 -1.32 -18.91 6.66
N ALA A 33 -1.43 -18.72 7.99
CA ALA A 33 -1.17 -17.48 8.74
C ALA A 33 -1.33 -16.22 7.88
N LEU A 34 -2.58 -15.87 7.56
CA LEU A 34 -2.95 -14.78 6.67
C LEU A 34 -2.02 -13.58 6.90
N PRO A 35 -1.23 -13.18 5.90
CA PRO A 35 -0.05 -12.40 6.16
C PRO A 35 -0.45 -10.99 6.62
N THR A 36 0.04 -10.60 7.80
CA THR A 36 -0.26 -9.31 8.43
C THR A 36 0.59 -8.16 7.88
N ALA A 37 1.65 -8.51 7.15
CA ALA A 37 2.55 -7.63 6.42
C ALA A 37 3.03 -8.33 5.15
N TRP A 38 3.62 -7.58 4.23
CA TRP A 38 4.19 -8.13 3.01
C TRP A 38 5.28 -9.19 3.31
N PRO A 39 5.17 -10.42 2.80
CA PRO A 39 6.19 -11.44 2.88
C PRO A 39 7.26 -11.05 1.86
N TYR A 40 8.33 -10.44 2.35
CA TYR A 40 9.53 -10.23 1.56
C TYR A 40 10.53 -11.35 1.89
N ARG A 41 11.17 -11.91 0.87
CA ARG A 41 12.47 -12.57 1.03
C ARG A 41 13.55 -11.51 0.90
N GLN A 42 14.35 -11.35 1.94
CA GLN A 42 15.53 -10.50 1.87
C GLN A 42 16.70 -11.35 1.34
N THR A 43 17.23 -11.00 0.18
CA THR A 43 18.52 -11.52 -0.27
C THR A 43 19.53 -10.39 -0.21
N SER A 44 20.61 -10.60 0.54
CA SER A 44 21.71 -9.66 0.64
C SER A 44 22.76 -10.04 -0.38
N PHE A 45 23.03 -9.17 -1.36
CA PHE A 45 24.15 -9.34 -2.26
C PHE A 45 25.28 -8.38 -1.89
N HIS A 46 26.51 -8.88 -1.92
CA HIS A 46 27.69 -8.04 -1.81
C HIS A 46 27.94 -7.42 -3.18
N SER A 47 27.73 -6.11 -3.31
CA SER A 47 28.03 -5.40 -4.55
C SER A 47 29.53 -5.07 -4.59
N PRO A 48 30.30 -5.55 -5.59
CA PRO A 48 31.70 -5.16 -5.75
C PRO A 48 31.78 -3.66 -6.04
N GLY A 49 32.38 -2.88 -5.14
CA GLY A 49 32.52 -1.42 -5.25
C GLY A 49 31.65 -0.61 -4.29
N SER A 50 30.69 -1.24 -3.59
CA SER A 50 30.02 -0.60 -2.45
C SER A 50 30.83 -0.87 -1.19
N GLY A 51 31.54 0.15 -0.68
CA GLY A 51 32.26 0.06 0.59
C GLY A 51 31.32 -0.38 1.72
N ASN A 52 31.39 -1.67 2.08
CA ASN A 52 30.71 -2.31 3.21
C ASN A 52 29.16 -2.31 3.20
N GLY A 53 28.51 -2.01 2.08
CA GLY A 53 27.04 -2.05 1.98
C GLY A 53 26.53 -3.33 1.31
N ALA A 54 26.03 -4.30 2.08
CA ALA A 54 25.18 -5.33 1.49
C ALA A 54 23.86 -4.66 1.04
N VAL A 55 23.60 -4.64 -0.27
CA VAL A 55 22.31 -4.18 -0.78
C VAL A 55 21.32 -5.33 -0.59
N GLY A 56 20.39 -5.15 0.34
CA GLY A 56 19.29 -6.08 0.54
C GLY A 56 18.24 -5.86 -0.53
N LEU A 57 18.13 -6.77 -1.50
CA LEU A 57 17.01 -6.80 -2.43
C LEU A 57 15.86 -7.56 -1.76
N MET A 58 14.71 -6.91 -1.67
CA MET A 58 13.48 -7.52 -1.19
C MET A 58 12.73 -8.11 -2.39
N TYR A 59 12.59 -9.43 -2.41
CA TYR A 59 11.78 -10.13 -3.41
C TYR A 59 10.42 -10.45 -2.82
N PRO A 60 9.32 -10.27 -3.56
CA PRO A 60 8.03 -10.78 -3.14
C PRO A 60 8.07 -12.31 -3.04
N VAL A 61 7.43 -12.86 -2.02
CA VAL A 61 7.18 -14.31 -1.98
C VAL A 61 6.21 -14.64 -3.11
N ALA A 62 6.53 -15.72 -3.85
CA ALA A 62 5.67 -16.20 -4.92
C ALA A 62 4.34 -16.72 -4.37
N GLY A 63 3.23 -16.33 -5.00
CA GLY A 63 1.88 -16.73 -4.61
C GLY A 63 0.89 -15.56 -4.74
N GLU A 64 -0.40 -15.89 -4.80
CA GLU A 64 -1.45 -14.90 -4.58
C GLU A 64 -1.56 -14.65 -3.07
N HIS A 65 -1.62 -13.37 -2.69
CA HIS A 65 -1.69 -12.96 -1.30
C HIS A 65 -2.72 -11.84 -1.16
N ALA A 66 -3.36 -11.76 0.01
CA ALA A 66 -4.32 -10.73 0.33
C ALA A 66 -4.29 -10.42 1.83
N TYR A 67 -4.60 -9.16 2.19
CA TYR A 67 -5.09 -8.90 3.54
C TYR A 67 -6.53 -9.34 3.62
N VAL A 68 -6.87 -10.09 4.67
CA VAL A 68 -8.23 -10.57 4.90
C VAL A 68 -8.69 -10.07 6.25
N ARG A 69 -9.95 -9.66 6.32
CA ARG A 69 -10.61 -9.21 7.54
C ARG A 69 -12.00 -9.80 7.65
N ARG A 70 -12.45 -9.95 8.89
CA ARG A 70 -13.83 -10.31 9.20
C ARG A 70 -14.49 -9.14 9.93
N VAL A 71 -15.58 -8.63 9.36
CA VAL A 71 -16.37 -7.53 9.93
C VAL A 71 -17.83 -7.95 9.92
N ASN A 72 -18.48 -7.93 11.09
CA ASN A 72 -19.89 -8.35 11.25
C ASN A 72 -20.19 -9.74 10.65
N GLY A 73 -19.26 -10.68 10.77
CA GLY A 73 -19.39 -12.03 10.22
C GLY A 73 -19.01 -12.19 8.76
N ASN A 74 -18.95 -11.11 7.98
CA ASN A 74 -18.62 -11.10 6.55
C ASN A 74 -17.10 -11.01 6.32
N TRP A 75 -16.62 -11.68 5.28
CA TRP A 75 -15.22 -11.62 4.85
C TRP A 75 -15.00 -10.46 3.90
N PHE A 76 -13.89 -9.76 4.13
CA PHE A 76 -13.41 -8.64 3.36
C PHE A 76 -11.98 -8.94 2.91
N VAL A 77 -11.72 -8.76 1.63
CA VAL A 77 -10.46 -9.13 0.98
C VAL A 77 -9.85 -7.89 0.35
N CYS A 78 -8.55 -7.71 0.57
CA CYS A 78 -7.73 -6.69 -0.06
C CYS A 78 -6.58 -7.43 -0.78
N PRO A 79 -6.79 -7.81 -2.05
CA PRO A 79 -5.79 -8.50 -2.87
C PRO A 79 -4.49 -7.70 -2.99
N TRP A 80 -3.36 -8.39 -2.97
CA TRP A 80 -2.07 -7.79 -3.31
C TRP A 80 -1.77 -7.99 -4.78
N SER A 81 -1.68 -6.87 -5.48
CA SER A 81 -1.29 -6.85 -6.88
C SER A 81 0.17 -6.44 -6.99
N ILE A 82 1.09 -7.29 -6.51
CA ILE A 82 2.52 -6.95 -6.37
C ILE A 82 3.12 -6.35 -7.65
N GLN A 83 2.88 -7.02 -8.77
CA GLN A 83 3.38 -6.60 -10.05
C GLN A 83 2.81 -5.23 -10.45
N VAL A 84 1.52 -4.99 -10.21
CA VAL A 84 0.86 -3.70 -10.46
C VAL A 84 1.42 -2.61 -9.56
N SER A 85 1.58 -2.87 -8.27
CA SER A 85 2.12 -1.91 -7.31
C SER A 85 3.57 -1.53 -7.64
N VAL A 86 4.39 -2.49 -8.06
CA VAL A 86 5.78 -2.23 -8.48
C VAL A 86 5.82 -1.39 -9.76
N LEU A 87 5.07 -1.78 -10.79
CA LEU A 87 5.04 -1.04 -12.06
C LEU A 87 4.50 0.39 -11.87
N THR A 88 3.42 0.54 -11.09
CA THR A 88 2.86 1.85 -10.72
C THR A 88 3.86 2.68 -9.93
N GLY A 89 4.58 2.05 -8.99
CA GLY A 89 5.62 2.70 -8.20
C GLY A 89 6.80 3.20 -9.03
N ILE A 90 7.25 2.43 -10.03
CA ILE A 90 8.31 2.83 -10.97
C ILE A 90 7.88 4.09 -11.74
N LEU A 91 6.67 4.10 -12.30
CA LEU A 91 6.14 5.23 -13.06
C LEU A 91 5.95 6.47 -12.18
N ALA A 92 5.39 6.31 -10.98
CA ALA A 92 5.19 7.40 -10.02
C ALA A 92 6.53 7.96 -9.50
N PHE A 93 7.52 7.11 -9.26
CA PHE A 93 8.84 7.55 -8.81
C PHE A 93 9.50 8.48 -9.82
N ARG A 94 9.42 8.12 -11.11
CA ARG A 94 9.98 8.94 -12.19
C ARG A 94 9.42 10.36 -12.20
N THR A 95 8.12 10.53 -11.94
CA THR A 95 7.47 11.86 -11.94
C THR A 95 7.63 12.62 -10.62
N THR A 96 7.84 11.92 -9.50
CA THR A 96 7.85 12.53 -8.16
C THR A 96 9.18 13.20 -7.79
N VAL A 97 10.31 12.74 -8.36
CA VAL A 97 11.64 13.26 -8.02
C VAL A 97 12.32 13.82 -9.27
N PRO A 98 12.07 15.09 -9.64
CA PRO A 98 12.67 15.71 -10.82
C PRO A 98 14.20 15.59 -10.83
N GLY A 99 14.78 15.28 -11.99
CA GLY A 99 16.23 15.14 -12.20
C GLY A 99 16.83 13.80 -11.79
N ILE A 100 16.37 13.19 -10.68
CA ILE A 100 16.83 11.86 -10.25
C ILE A 100 15.96 10.75 -10.88
N GLY A 101 14.66 11.02 -11.06
CA GLY A 101 13.70 10.09 -11.63
C GLY A 101 14.15 9.52 -12.97
N ASP A 102 14.56 10.39 -13.90
CA ASP A 102 15.04 9.99 -15.25
C ASP A 102 16.36 9.23 -15.23
N VAL A 103 17.21 9.49 -14.22
CA VAL A 103 18.51 8.80 -14.08
C VAL A 103 18.32 7.37 -13.57
N LEU A 104 17.38 7.18 -12.64
CA LEU A 104 17.12 5.87 -12.03
C LEU A 104 16.08 5.05 -12.78
N VAL A 105 15.17 5.72 -13.50
CA VAL A 105 14.16 5.10 -14.36
C VAL A 105 14.28 5.75 -15.75
N PRO A 106 15.16 5.21 -16.60
CA PRO A 106 15.27 5.62 -17.99
C PRO A 106 13.93 5.52 -18.75
N GLU A 107 13.79 6.31 -19.82
CA GLU A 107 12.55 6.40 -20.60
C GLU A 107 12.10 5.04 -21.17
N ASP A 108 13.03 4.24 -21.68
CA ASP A 108 12.76 2.89 -22.19
C ASP A 108 12.21 1.94 -21.12
N GLU A 109 12.71 2.04 -19.88
CA GLU A 109 12.20 1.25 -18.77
C GLU A 109 10.82 1.77 -18.30
N ALA A 110 10.58 3.07 -18.37
CA ALA A 110 9.26 3.65 -18.10
C ALA A 110 8.22 3.19 -19.13
N ASP A 111 8.56 3.20 -20.42
CA ASP A 111 7.70 2.73 -21.51
C ASP A 111 7.40 1.24 -21.38
N ARG A 112 8.42 0.44 -21.04
CA ARG A 112 8.27 -0.98 -20.75
C ARG A 112 7.32 -1.20 -19.57
N ALA A 113 7.50 -0.47 -18.47
CA ALA A 113 6.66 -0.59 -17.29
C ALA A 113 5.20 -0.21 -17.58
N SER A 114 4.99 0.86 -18.35
CA SER A 114 3.67 1.30 -18.80
C SER A 114 2.99 0.23 -19.67
N SER A 115 3.70 -0.28 -20.68
CA SER A 115 3.18 -1.31 -21.59
C SER A 115 2.80 -2.60 -20.86
N GLU A 116 3.61 -3.02 -19.88
CA GLU A 116 3.33 -4.20 -19.07
C GLU A 116 2.13 -3.97 -18.15
N LEU A 117 2.01 -2.80 -17.54
CA LEU A 117 0.86 -2.43 -16.71
C LEU A 117 -0.45 -2.45 -17.53
N GLU A 118 -0.43 -1.90 -18.75
CA GLU A 118 -1.56 -1.96 -19.68
C GLU A 118 -1.89 -3.39 -20.11
N ARG A 119 -0.88 -4.23 -20.35
CA ARG A 119 -1.08 -5.66 -20.67
C ARG A 119 -1.78 -6.38 -19.53
N LEU A 120 -1.35 -6.17 -18.29
CA LEU A 120 -1.96 -6.77 -17.11
C LEU A 120 -3.42 -6.34 -16.93
N ARG A 121 -3.70 -5.03 -17.07
CA ARG A 121 -5.06 -4.49 -17.00
C ARG A 121 -5.97 -5.02 -18.11
N ARG A 122 -5.45 -5.24 -19.32
CA ARG A 122 -6.21 -5.87 -20.42
C ARG A 122 -6.54 -7.34 -20.13
N GLN A 123 -5.61 -8.08 -19.52
CA GLN A 123 -5.81 -9.49 -19.19
C GLN A 123 -6.72 -9.70 -17.99
N ASN A 124 -6.73 -8.74 -17.07
CA ASN A 124 -7.62 -8.74 -15.91
C ASN A 124 -8.18 -7.33 -15.71
N PRO A 125 -9.33 -7.00 -16.32
CA PRO A 125 -9.95 -5.68 -16.21
C PRO A 125 -10.31 -5.26 -14.79
N GLY A 126 -10.50 -6.23 -13.88
CA GLY A 126 -10.72 -5.99 -12.45
C GLY A 126 -9.44 -5.77 -11.65
N LEU A 127 -8.26 -5.89 -12.27
CA LEU A 127 -6.98 -5.77 -11.59
C LEU A 127 -6.72 -4.32 -11.18
N ARG A 128 -6.86 -4.07 -9.88
CA ARG A 128 -6.58 -2.78 -9.25
C ARG A 128 -5.48 -2.95 -8.20
N ASP A 129 -4.79 -1.85 -7.92
CA ASP A 129 -3.93 -1.78 -6.75
C ASP A 129 -4.79 -1.36 -5.55
N ASN A 130 -5.00 -2.27 -4.60
CA ASN A 130 -5.82 -2.03 -3.42
C ASN A 130 -5.00 -1.54 -2.23
N VAL A 131 -3.68 -1.36 -2.39
CA VAL A 131 -2.76 -0.98 -1.31
C VAL A 131 -1.85 0.16 -1.74
N ALA A 132 -2.20 1.38 -1.36
CA ALA A 132 -1.26 2.49 -1.44
C ALA A 132 -0.27 2.42 -0.26
N THR A 133 1.03 2.58 -0.54
CA THR A 133 2.10 2.52 0.47
C THR A 133 2.95 3.79 0.44
N ALA A 134 3.29 4.32 1.62
CA ALA A 134 4.21 5.44 1.75
C ALA A 134 5.29 5.13 2.80
N ALA A 135 6.54 5.37 2.44
CA ALA A 135 7.67 5.18 3.34
C ALA A 135 7.85 6.41 4.25
N TRP A 136 8.24 6.17 5.50
CA TRP A 136 8.64 7.17 6.50
C TRP A 136 7.57 8.13 7.02
N HIS A 137 6.43 8.27 6.35
CA HIS A 137 5.37 9.20 6.73
C HIS A 137 3.98 8.66 6.38
N VAL A 138 2.95 9.34 6.88
CA VAL A 138 1.54 9.16 6.47
C VAL A 138 1.17 10.35 5.59
N PRO A 139 0.82 10.16 4.30
CA PRO A 139 0.36 11.26 3.45
C PRO A 139 -0.88 11.93 4.05
N PHE A 140 -0.85 13.26 4.26
CA PHE A 140 -1.96 14.00 4.88
C PHE A 140 -3.29 13.82 4.14
N ARG A 141 -3.23 13.74 2.80
CA ARG A 141 -4.40 13.45 1.96
C ARG A 141 -5.11 12.15 2.33
N TRP A 142 -4.42 11.15 2.89
CA TRP A 142 -5.05 9.92 3.37
C TRP A 142 -5.90 10.16 4.60
N LEU A 143 -5.49 11.08 5.49
CA LEU A 143 -6.23 11.39 6.70
C LEU A 143 -7.58 12.07 6.38
N ALA A 144 -7.69 12.77 5.25
CA ALA A 144 -8.95 13.38 4.81
C ALA A 144 -10.05 12.34 4.49
N ALA A 145 -9.70 11.05 4.33
CA ALA A 145 -10.68 9.98 4.15
C ALA A 145 -11.34 9.53 5.48
N PHE A 146 -10.77 9.90 6.62
CA PHE A 146 -11.16 9.38 7.94
C PHE A 146 -11.57 10.48 8.91
N ASP A 147 -12.38 10.11 9.89
CA ASP A 147 -12.65 10.93 11.07
C ASP A 147 -11.71 10.52 12.22
N ASP A 148 -11.41 11.44 13.15
CA ASP A 148 -10.57 11.11 14.31
C ASP A 148 -11.22 10.05 15.22
N ALA A 149 -12.55 10.02 15.29
CA ALA A 149 -13.32 9.03 16.05
C ALA A 149 -13.19 7.60 15.50
N GLU A 150 -12.74 7.43 14.25
CA GLU A 150 -12.51 6.14 13.59
C GLU A 150 -11.11 5.56 13.92
N ARG A 151 -10.32 6.25 14.76
CA ARG A 151 -8.99 5.81 15.17
C ARG A 151 -9.05 4.63 16.13
N ILE A 152 -8.32 3.58 15.79
CA ILE A 152 -8.12 2.39 16.59
C ILE A 152 -6.66 2.28 16.97
N LEU A 153 -6.40 2.16 18.27
CA LEU A 153 -5.07 1.94 18.83
C LEU A 153 -4.95 0.48 19.26
N THR A 154 -3.95 -0.22 18.73
CA THR A 154 -3.66 -1.60 19.11
C THR A 154 -2.26 -1.66 19.71
N ALA A 155 -2.14 -2.23 20.91
CA ALA A 155 -0.84 -2.53 21.48
C ALA A 155 -0.22 -3.71 20.73
N GLU A 156 0.94 -3.48 20.12
CA GLU A 156 1.81 -4.53 19.60
C GLU A 156 2.88 -4.89 20.63
N ARG A 157 3.20 -6.18 20.71
CA ARG A 157 4.42 -6.63 21.39
C ARG A 157 5.60 -5.95 20.70
N GLY A 158 6.29 -5.08 21.44
CA GLY A 158 7.37 -4.27 20.89
C GLY A 158 8.48 -5.14 20.28
N ILE A 159 9.12 -4.63 19.24
CA ILE A 159 10.35 -5.22 18.70
C ILE A 159 11.41 -5.18 19.82
N PRO A 160 12.08 -6.29 20.16
CA PRO A 160 13.18 -6.26 21.12
C PRO A 160 14.23 -5.26 20.63
N ARG A 161 14.44 -4.18 21.38
CA ARG A 161 15.49 -3.21 21.09
C ARG A 161 16.66 -3.48 22.03
N VAL A 162 17.83 -3.77 21.46
CA VAL A 162 19.09 -3.66 22.18
C VAL A 162 19.48 -2.18 22.18
N GLY A 163 19.28 -1.48 23.30
CA GLY A 163 19.75 -0.11 23.46
C GLY A 163 21.29 -0.07 23.61
N PRO A 164 21.94 1.11 23.46
CA PRO A 164 23.41 1.28 23.55
C PRO A 164 24.05 0.95 24.92
N ALA A 165 23.36 0.24 25.82
CA ALA A 165 23.84 -0.09 27.16
C ALA A 165 23.32 -1.46 27.65
N GLY A 166 22.95 -2.38 26.76
CA GLY A 166 22.49 -3.73 27.14
C GLY A 166 21.16 -3.78 27.92
N ARG A 167 20.47 -2.64 28.08
CA ARG A 167 19.14 -2.60 28.69
C ARG A 167 18.09 -3.07 27.68
N ALA A 168 17.65 -4.32 27.83
CA ALA A 168 16.48 -4.84 27.16
C ALA A 168 15.24 -4.12 27.71
N GLY A 169 14.72 -3.16 26.96
CA GLY A 169 13.45 -2.49 27.26
C GLY A 169 12.43 -2.84 26.17
N GLN A 170 11.29 -3.41 26.56
CA GLN A 170 10.11 -3.49 25.70
C GLN A 170 9.35 -2.18 25.82
N ARG A 171 9.59 -1.21 24.93
CA ARG A 171 8.53 -0.21 24.68
C ARG A 171 7.49 -0.91 23.83
N GLY A 172 6.27 -1.08 24.37
CA GLY A 172 5.14 -1.54 23.57
C GLY A 172 5.03 -0.67 22.32
N ALA A 173 5.02 -1.29 21.16
CA ALA A 173 4.77 -0.56 19.92
C ALA A 173 3.26 -0.34 19.84
N VAL A 174 2.80 0.86 19.51
CA VAL A 174 1.37 1.11 19.30
C VAL A 174 1.15 1.16 17.80
N ARG A 175 0.28 0.29 17.28
CA ARG A 175 -0.22 0.40 15.92
C ARG A 175 -1.45 1.30 15.93
N VAL A 176 -1.39 2.36 15.14
CA VAL A 176 -2.55 3.22 14.85
C VAL A 176 -3.17 2.76 13.54
N ARG A 177 -4.50 2.67 13.51
CA ARG A 177 -5.26 2.34 12.31
C ARG A 177 -6.54 3.14 12.28
N TYR A 178 -6.97 3.54 11.09
CA TYR A 178 -8.28 4.14 10.87
C TYR A 178 -9.11 3.16 10.04
N GLU A 179 -10.41 3.09 10.32
CA GLU A 179 -11.36 2.24 9.61
C GLU A 179 -12.62 3.02 9.28
N THR A 180 -13.04 2.97 8.02
CA THR A 180 -14.31 3.56 7.59
C THR A 180 -14.83 2.80 6.37
N GLU A 181 -16.10 3.03 6.03
CA GLU A 181 -16.71 2.49 4.83
C GLU A 181 -16.16 3.19 3.58
N LEU A 182 -15.87 2.43 2.52
CA LEU A 182 -15.24 2.96 1.31
C LEU A 182 -16.04 4.12 0.69
N ALA A 183 -17.36 3.99 0.62
CA ALA A 183 -18.23 5.05 0.08
C ALA A 183 -18.17 6.35 0.90
N LEU A 184 -17.99 6.24 2.23
CA LEU A 184 -17.87 7.39 3.12
C LEU A 184 -16.49 8.04 2.96
N ALA A 185 -15.42 7.26 2.86
CA ALA A 185 -14.08 7.75 2.54
C ALA A 185 -14.06 8.55 1.24
N VAL A 186 -14.64 8.01 0.16
CA VAL A 186 -14.74 8.68 -1.15
C VAL A 186 -15.51 10.00 -1.03
N THR A 187 -16.66 10.00 -0.35
CA THR A 187 -17.46 11.22 -0.13
C THR A 187 -16.68 12.29 0.63
N ARG A 188 -15.92 11.91 1.66
CA ARG A 188 -15.08 12.85 2.43
C ARG A 188 -13.96 13.42 1.59
N LEU A 189 -13.30 12.62 0.75
CA LEU A 189 -12.26 13.08 -0.15
C LEU A 189 -12.79 14.03 -1.22
N GLN A 190 -13.94 13.73 -1.81
CA GLN A 190 -14.62 14.64 -2.75
C GLN A 190 -14.95 15.97 -2.09
N ARG A 191 -15.53 15.95 -0.88
CA ARG A 191 -15.78 17.16 -0.10
C ARG A 191 -14.50 17.92 0.22
N ALA A 192 -13.42 17.22 0.60
CA ALA A 192 -12.13 17.85 0.89
C ALA A 192 -11.56 18.55 -0.34
N ARG A 193 -11.63 17.92 -1.52
CA ARG A 193 -11.26 18.54 -2.79
C ARG A 193 -12.07 19.82 -3.04
N ASP A 194 -13.40 19.74 -2.94
CA ASP A 194 -14.27 20.90 -3.20
C ASP A 194 -13.98 22.07 -2.23
N ILE A 195 -13.66 21.78 -0.97
CA ILE A 195 -13.24 22.80 0.02
C ILE A 195 -11.90 23.44 -0.35
N LEU A 196 -10.92 22.64 -0.79
CA LEU A 196 -9.61 23.15 -1.19
C LEU A 196 -9.71 24.04 -2.45
N GLU A 197 -10.52 23.63 -3.42
CA GLU A 197 -10.81 24.42 -4.64
C GLU A 197 -11.48 25.75 -4.29
N GLN A 198 -12.53 25.73 -3.47
CA GLN A 198 -13.21 26.95 -3.00
C GLN A 198 -12.30 27.85 -2.16
N GLY A 199 -11.36 27.24 -1.44
CA GLY A 199 -10.32 27.94 -0.67
C GLY A 199 -9.20 28.55 -1.52
N GLY A 200 -9.21 28.33 -2.84
CA GLY A 200 -8.18 28.84 -3.75
C GLY A 200 -6.81 28.20 -3.56
N MET A 201 -6.76 26.95 -3.08
CA MET A 201 -5.51 26.21 -2.93
C MET A 201 -4.93 25.82 -4.29
N ASP A 202 -3.60 25.75 -4.36
CA ASP A 202 -2.88 25.37 -5.58
C ASP A 202 -3.25 23.96 -6.06
N GLU A 203 -3.19 23.76 -7.39
CA GLU A 203 -3.44 22.46 -8.03
C GLU A 203 -2.55 21.34 -7.49
N SER A 204 -1.32 21.68 -7.07
CA SER A 204 -0.38 20.73 -6.45
C SER A 204 -0.88 20.13 -5.13
N ILE A 205 -1.85 20.77 -4.48
CA ILE A 205 -2.51 20.31 -3.25
C ILE A 205 -3.84 19.64 -3.57
N VAL A 206 -4.60 20.18 -4.52
CA VAL A 206 -5.93 19.69 -4.92
C VAL A 206 -5.83 18.36 -5.68
N ALA A 207 -4.97 18.27 -6.69
CA ALA A 207 -4.85 17.10 -7.56
C ALA A 207 -4.57 15.79 -6.79
N PRO A 208 -3.63 15.73 -5.82
CA PRO A 208 -3.38 14.49 -5.07
C PRO A 208 -4.58 13.98 -4.26
N VAL A 209 -5.50 14.86 -3.84
CA VAL A 209 -6.75 14.49 -3.15
C VAL A 209 -7.75 13.94 -4.16
N ALA A 210 -7.89 14.57 -5.32
CA ALA A 210 -8.75 14.11 -6.41
C ALA A 210 -8.31 12.73 -6.95
N GLU A 211 -7.00 12.56 -7.18
CA GLU A 211 -6.39 11.28 -7.58
C GLU A 211 -6.65 10.19 -6.54
N LEU A 212 -6.60 10.53 -5.25
CA LEU A 212 -6.90 9.57 -4.18
C LEU A 212 -8.35 9.12 -4.20
N ALA A 213 -9.29 10.06 -4.39
CA ALA A 213 -10.71 9.74 -4.49
C ALA A 213 -10.99 8.84 -5.72
N ALA A 214 -10.35 9.13 -6.85
CA ALA A 214 -10.45 8.34 -8.07
C ALA A 214 -9.85 6.93 -7.89
N TRP A 215 -8.73 6.81 -7.16
CA TRP A 215 -8.12 5.52 -6.85
C TRP A 215 -9.00 4.63 -5.96
N MET A 216 -9.81 5.22 -5.07
CA MET A 216 -10.74 4.49 -4.19
C MET A 216 -12.08 4.11 -4.84
N SER A 217 -12.39 4.64 -6.03
CA SER A 217 -13.67 4.45 -6.72
C SER A 217 -13.58 3.34 -7.78
#